data_AF-A0A382FDL9-F1
#
_entry.id   AF-A0A382FDL9-F1
#
_cell.length_a   1.000
_cell.length_b   1.000
_cell.length_c   1.000
_cell.angle_alpha   90.00
_cell.angle_beta   90.00
_cell.angle_gamma   90.00
#
_symmetry.space_group_name_H-M   'P 1'
#
loop_
_entity.id
_entity.type
_entity.pdbx_description
1 polymer ?
#
loop_
_entity_poly.entity_id
_entity_poly.type
_entity_poly.pdbx_seq_one_letter_code
_entity_poly.pdbx_strand_id
1 'polypeptide(L)'
;MSLEEYRKAIDAIDKKLVRLLNERTGHALAIGTIKLEAGEEIYAPHRERLIFQRLAKLNEGPIPEESMRAIYREIMSCSLSLEKSLTVAYLGPEATYTHQAAIRKFGSSLRYTSQKTIKDVFDEVQKDRADYGVVPIENSTEGV
;
A
#
# COMPACT_ATOMS: atom_id res chain seq x y z
N MET A 1 -33.15 -0.12 18.25
CA MET A 1 -31.83 -0.22 18.90
C MET A 1 -31.47 1.13 19.49
N SER A 2 -31.02 1.14 20.74
CA SER A 2 -30.39 2.27 21.41
C SER A 2 -28.96 2.49 20.91
N LEU A 3 -28.39 3.66 21.19
CA LEU A 3 -27.00 3.99 20.88
C LEU A 3 -26.01 2.94 21.45
N GLU A 4 -26.24 2.50 22.68
CA GLU A 4 -25.39 1.51 23.36
C GLU A 4 -25.47 0.13 22.72
N GLU A 5 -26.63 -0.26 22.19
CA GLU A 5 -26.77 -1.51 21.44
C GLU A 5 -25.98 -1.48 20.13
N TYR A 6 -25.98 -0.34 19.41
CA TYR A 6 -25.17 -0.20 18.21
C TYR A 6 -23.67 -0.22 18.50
N ARG A 7 -23.21 0.45 19.58
CA ARG A 7 -21.80 0.42 19.99
C ARG A 7 -21.32 -1.00 20.29
N LYS A 8 -22.10 -1.77 21.06
CA LYS A 8 -21.78 -3.18 21.33
C LYS A 8 -21.74 -4.05 20.07
N ALA A 9 -22.63 -3.77 19.10
CA ALA A 9 -22.60 -4.45 17.82
C ALA A 9 -21.33 -4.12 17.02
N ILE A 10 -20.91 -2.84 17.01
CA ILE A 10 -19.65 -2.41 16.39
C ILE A 10 -18.46 -3.07 17.07
N ASP A 11 -18.37 -3.07 18.40
CA ASP A 11 -17.26 -3.73 19.13
C ASP A 11 -17.14 -5.22 18.79
N ALA A 12 -18.28 -5.90 18.62
CA ALA A 12 -18.30 -7.30 18.23
C ALA A 12 -17.84 -7.52 16.78
N ILE A 13 -18.15 -6.59 15.88
CA ILE A 13 -17.66 -6.58 14.50
C ILE A 13 -16.15 -6.30 14.49
N ASP A 14 -15.67 -5.32 15.24
CA ASP A 14 -14.25 -4.94 15.30
C ASP A 14 -13.38 -6.09 15.79
N LYS A 15 -13.85 -6.86 16.78
CA LYS A 15 -13.16 -8.10 17.20
C LYS A 15 -13.02 -9.10 16.06
N LYS A 16 -14.04 -9.24 15.22
CA LYS A 16 -13.99 -10.12 14.03
C LYS A 16 -13.06 -9.55 12.96
N LEU A 17 -13.11 -8.23 12.72
CA LEU A 17 -12.23 -7.56 11.76
C LEU A 17 -10.77 -7.75 12.15
N VAL A 18 -10.39 -7.49 13.40
CA VAL A 18 -9.02 -7.69 13.89
C VAL A 18 -8.55 -9.13 13.69
N ARG A 19 -9.40 -10.11 14.04
CA ARG A 19 -9.08 -11.53 13.83
C ARG A 19 -8.84 -11.84 12.35
N LEU A 20 -9.76 -11.42 11.48
CA LEU A 20 -9.70 -11.67 10.03
C LEU A 20 -8.51 -10.96 9.37
N LEU A 21 -8.18 -9.76 9.81
CA LEU A 21 -7.01 -9.02 9.34
C LEU A 21 -5.72 -9.75 9.71
N ASN A 22 -5.58 -10.20 10.96
CA ASN A 22 -4.40 -10.97 11.39
C ASN A 22 -4.27 -12.30 10.64
N GLU A 23 -5.38 -13.02 10.44
CA GLU A 23 -5.40 -14.27 9.66
C GLU A 23 -4.97 -14.01 8.20
N ARG A 24 -5.52 -12.97 7.57
CA ARG A 24 -5.14 -12.55 6.22
C ARG A 24 -3.66 -12.18 6.14
N THR A 25 -3.14 -11.42 7.11
CA THR A 25 -1.74 -11.03 7.17
C THR A 25 -0.83 -12.24 7.35
N GLY A 26 -1.21 -13.23 8.17
CA GLY A 26 -0.48 -14.48 8.31
C GLY A 26 -0.32 -15.22 6.98
N HIS A 27 -1.37 -15.27 6.16
CA HIS A 27 -1.28 -15.83 4.81
C HIS A 27 -0.39 -15.00 3.87
N ALA A 28 -0.44 -13.67 3.96
CA ALA A 28 0.42 -12.80 3.17
C ALA A 28 1.91 -13.02 3.51
N LEU A 29 2.25 -13.10 4.80
CA LEU A 29 3.60 -13.42 5.28
C LEU A 29 4.10 -14.78 4.80
N ALA A 30 3.25 -15.81 4.83
CA ALA A 30 3.60 -17.13 4.31
C ALA A 30 3.90 -17.08 2.80
N ILE A 31 3.09 -16.35 2.03
CA ILE A 31 3.35 -16.12 0.60
C ILE A 31 4.66 -15.36 0.39
N GLY A 32 4.91 -14.31 1.17
CA GLY A 32 6.15 -13.53 1.12
C GLY A 32 7.39 -14.40 1.37
N THR A 33 7.30 -15.33 2.33
CA THR A 33 8.38 -16.30 2.63
C THR A 33 8.65 -17.21 1.44
N ILE A 34 7.60 -17.80 0.84
CA ILE A 34 7.71 -18.68 -0.33
C ILE A 34 8.35 -17.95 -1.52
N LYS A 35 7.94 -16.70 -1.76
CA LYS A 35 8.50 -15.87 -2.85
C LYS A 35 9.96 -15.52 -2.62
N LEU A 36 10.34 -15.16 -1.39
CA LEU A 36 11.73 -14.88 -1.02
C LEU A 36 12.62 -16.10 -1.25
N GLU A 37 12.16 -17.29 -0.84
CA GLU A 37 12.88 -18.55 -1.07
C GLU A 37 13.01 -18.90 -2.57
N ALA A 38 12.02 -18.52 -3.38
CA ALA A 38 12.04 -18.68 -4.83
C ALA A 38 12.83 -17.58 -5.58
N GLY A 39 13.32 -16.54 -4.89
CA GLY A 39 13.97 -15.39 -5.50
C GLY A 39 13.03 -14.47 -6.29
N GLU A 40 11.72 -14.53 -6.02
CA GLU A 40 10.70 -13.70 -6.66
C GLU A 40 10.47 -12.36 -5.93
N GLU A 41 9.97 -11.36 -6.65
CA GLU A 41 9.56 -10.10 -6.04
C GLU A 41 8.32 -10.26 -5.14
N ILE A 42 8.43 -9.70 -3.94
CA ILE A 42 7.34 -9.67 -2.96
C ILE A 42 6.18 -8.81 -3.50
N TYR A 43 6.49 -7.58 -3.92
CA TYR A 43 5.49 -6.65 -4.44
C TYR A 43 5.05 -7.04 -5.86
N ALA A 44 3.75 -7.27 -6.03
CA ALA A 44 3.18 -7.74 -7.30
C ALA A 44 2.00 -6.85 -7.74
N PRO A 45 2.24 -5.79 -8.54
CA PRO A 45 1.20 -4.86 -8.99
C PRO A 45 0.01 -5.51 -9.71
N HIS A 46 0.28 -6.56 -10.50
CA HIS A 46 -0.76 -7.30 -11.21
C HIS A 46 -1.74 -7.96 -10.22
N ARG A 47 -1.23 -8.45 -9.09
CA ARG A 47 -2.04 -9.10 -8.05
C ARG A 47 -2.89 -8.08 -7.31
N GLU A 48 -2.34 -6.91 -7.03
CA GLU A 48 -3.06 -5.77 -6.45
C GLU A 48 -4.29 -5.40 -7.30
N ARG A 49 -4.12 -5.31 -8.63
CA ARG A 49 -5.21 -5.03 -9.57
C ARG A 49 -6.31 -6.08 -9.52
N LEU A 50 -5.95 -7.36 -9.48
CA LEU A 50 -6.91 -8.46 -9.38
C LEU A 50 -7.71 -8.42 -8.06
N ILE A 51 -7.05 -8.05 -6.96
CA ILE A 51 -7.70 -7.86 -5.66
C ILE A 51 -8.74 -6.75 -5.77
N PHE A 52 -8.38 -5.57 -6.31
CA PHE A 52 -9.33 -4.47 -6.46
C PHE A 52 -10.52 -4.81 -7.37
N GLN A 53 -10.29 -5.51 -8.48
CA GLN A 53 -11.38 -5.98 -9.35
C GLN A 53 -12.32 -6.94 -8.63
N ARG A 54 -11.79 -7.85 -7.81
CA ARG A 54 -12.60 -8.74 -7.00
C ARG A 54 -13.38 -7.99 -5.93
N LEU A 55 -12.77 -7.00 -5.28
CA LEU A 55 -13.43 -6.19 -4.26
C LEU A 55 -14.58 -5.37 -4.81
N ALA A 56 -14.42 -4.78 -6.01
CA ALA A 56 -15.50 -4.07 -6.68
C ALA A 56 -16.75 -4.96 -6.88
N LYS A 57 -16.55 -6.26 -7.14
CA LYS A 57 -17.64 -7.24 -7.29
C LYS A 57 -18.26 -7.69 -5.97
N LEU A 58 -17.47 -7.71 -4.89
CA LEU A 58 -17.92 -8.15 -3.56
C LEU A 58 -18.55 -7.00 -2.75
N ASN A 59 -18.29 -5.76 -3.14
CA ASN A 59 -18.77 -4.58 -2.42
C ASN A 59 -20.22 -4.26 -2.79
N GLU A 60 -21.15 -4.77 -2.00
CA GLU A 60 -22.60 -4.49 -2.13
C GLU A 60 -23.01 -3.20 -1.40
N GLY A 61 -22.04 -2.40 -0.94
CA GLY A 61 -22.25 -1.17 -0.19
C GLY A 61 -22.20 -1.37 1.34
N PRO A 62 -22.43 -0.29 2.12
CA PRO A 62 -22.65 1.10 1.72
C PRO A 62 -21.35 1.88 1.41
N ILE A 63 -20.18 1.22 1.51
CA ILE A 63 -18.89 1.87 1.34
C ILE A 63 -18.65 2.18 -0.15
N PRO A 64 -18.33 3.44 -0.52
CA PRO A 64 -17.95 3.76 -1.90
C PRO A 64 -16.74 2.95 -2.36
N GLU A 65 -16.70 2.58 -3.64
CA GLU A 65 -15.64 1.74 -4.19
C GLU A 65 -14.24 2.32 -3.95
N GLU A 66 -14.08 3.64 -4.11
CA GLU A 66 -12.81 4.33 -3.87
C GLU A 66 -12.35 4.17 -2.41
N SER A 67 -13.27 4.32 -1.45
CA SER A 67 -12.99 4.13 -0.03
C SER A 67 -12.63 2.67 0.29
N MET A 68 -13.33 1.71 -0.33
CA MET A 68 -13.01 0.28 -0.17
C MET A 68 -11.61 -0.05 -0.70
N ARG A 69 -11.23 0.52 -1.85
CA ARG A 69 -9.87 0.39 -2.41
C ARG A 69 -8.83 1.01 -1.48
N ALA A 70 -9.11 2.18 -0.90
CA ALA A 70 -8.20 2.84 0.04
C ALA A 70 -7.95 1.99 1.30
N ILE A 71 -9.02 1.42 1.89
CA ILE A 71 -8.90 0.52 3.04
C ILE A 71 -8.03 -0.69 2.69
N TYR A 72 -8.31 -1.34 1.55
CA TYR A 72 -7.54 -2.52 1.15
C TYR A 72 -6.09 -2.21 0.77
N ARG A 73 -5.80 -1.02 0.23
CA ARG A 73 -4.43 -0.57 0.00
C ARG A 73 -3.66 -0.51 1.31
N GLU A 74 -4.22 0.04 2.39
CA GLU A 74 -3.53 0.06 3.70
C GLU A 74 -3.37 -1.34 4.30
N ILE A 75 -4.37 -2.22 4.16
CA ILE A 75 -4.24 -3.62 4.58
C ILE A 75 -3.07 -4.30 3.85
N MET A 76 -2.95 -4.08 2.54
CA MET A 76 -1.84 -4.62 1.74
C MET A 76 -0.51 -3.98 2.09
N SER A 77 -0.47 -2.66 2.30
CA SER A 77 0.73 -1.91 2.68
C SER A 77 1.30 -2.41 4.00
N CYS A 78 0.44 -2.65 5.00
CA CYS A 78 0.83 -3.22 6.28
C CYS A 78 1.37 -4.66 6.14
N SER A 79 0.77 -5.48 5.29
CA SER A 79 1.32 -6.83 5.02
C SER A 79 2.71 -6.74 4.39
N LEU A 80 2.85 -5.87 3.38
CA LEU A 80 4.08 -5.68 2.63
C LEU A 80 5.22 -5.14 3.50
N SER A 81 4.93 -4.24 4.45
CA SER A 81 5.94 -3.69 5.37
C SER A 81 6.47 -4.74 6.36
N LEU A 82 5.67 -5.75 6.68
CA LEU A 82 6.07 -6.87 7.52
C LEU A 82 6.86 -7.94 6.74
N GLU A 83 6.56 -8.12 5.45
CA GLU A 83 7.26 -9.07 4.57
C GLU A 83 8.68 -8.60 4.24
N LYS A 84 8.89 -7.31 4.00
CA LYS A 84 10.20 -6.70 3.76
C LYS A 84 10.19 -5.22 4.10
N SER A 85 11.33 -4.70 4.55
CA SER A 85 11.55 -3.25 4.66
C SER A 85 11.72 -2.63 3.26
N LEU A 86 10.62 -2.47 2.53
CA LEU A 86 10.62 -1.77 1.25
C LEU A 86 10.83 -0.28 1.46
N THR A 87 11.74 0.29 0.67
CA THR A 87 12.04 1.72 0.64
C THR A 87 11.64 2.31 -0.70
N VAL A 88 10.82 3.36 -0.67
CA VAL A 88 10.34 4.06 -1.86
C VAL A 88 10.97 5.46 -1.91
N ALA A 89 11.83 5.70 -2.89
CA ALA A 89 12.38 7.02 -3.18
C ALA A 89 11.38 7.86 -3.97
N TYR A 90 11.26 9.15 -3.66
CA TYR A 90 10.36 10.05 -4.39
C TYR A 90 10.97 11.43 -4.61
N LEU A 91 10.55 12.10 -5.69
CA LEU A 91 10.99 13.45 -6.01
C LEU A 91 10.32 14.51 -5.12
N GLY A 92 11.13 15.39 -4.56
CA GLY A 92 10.70 16.59 -3.85
C GLY A 92 10.49 16.37 -2.35
N PRO A 93 10.25 17.44 -1.58
CA PRO A 93 10.09 17.35 -0.13
C PRO A 93 8.84 16.53 0.26
N GLU A 94 8.78 16.15 1.53
CA GLU A 94 7.60 15.54 2.13
C GLU A 94 6.33 16.39 1.88
N ALA A 95 5.19 15.71 1.82
CA ALA A 95 3.86 16.26 1.54
C ALA A 95 3.64 16.88 0.14
N THR A 96 4.61 16.80 -0.77
CA THR A 96 4.43 17.19 -2.19
C THR A 96 3.59 16.19 -2.99
N TYR A 97 3.22 16.54 -4.22
CA TYR A 97 2.42 15.68 -5.10
C TYR A 97 3.04 14.30 -5.33
N THR A 98 4.35 14.23 -5.55
CA THR A 98 5.05 12.95 -5.74
C THR A 98 5.03 12.10 -4.47
N HIS A 99 5.21 12.72 -3.30
CA HIS A 99 5.07 12.04 -2.01
C HIS A 99 3.67 11.46 -1.83
N GLN A 100 2.64 12.28 -2.11
CA GLN A 100 1.25 11.83 -2.03
C GLN A 100 0.93 10.74 -3.05
N ALA A 101 1.49 10.81 -4.25
CA ALA A 101 1.36 9.76 -5.27
C ALA A 101 2.00 8.45 -4.81
N ALA A 102 3.18 8.52 -4.19
CA ALA A 102 3.87 7.37 -3.61
C ALA A 102 3.00 6.70 -2.53
N ILE A 103 2.46 7.49 -1.59
CA ILE A 103 1.54 6.97 -0.55
C ILE A 103 0.27 6.37 -1.18
N ARG A 104 -0.33 7.04 -2.17
CA ARG A 104 -1.53 6.53 -2.85
C ARG A 104 -1.30 5.23 -3.61
N LYS A 105 -0.06 4.95 -4.03
CA LYS A 105 0.29 3.71 -4.74
C LYS A 105 0.70 2.59 -3.79
N PHE A 106 1.53 2.89 -2.80
CA PHE A 106 2.18 1.88 -1.95
C PHE A 106 1.58 1.78 -0.53
N GLY A 107 0.66 2.69 -0.18
CA GLY A 107 0.08 2.84 1.16
C GLY A 107 0.96 3.67 2.09
N SER A 108 0.68 3.69 3.39
CA SER A 108 1.41 4.54 4.35
C SER A 108 2.45 3.81 5.19
N SER A 109 2.45 2.47 5.18
CA SER A 109 3.23 1.65 6.12
C SER A 109 4.68 1.36 5.68
N LEU A 110 5.11 1.83 4.50
CA LEU A 110 6.46 1.62 3.97
C LEU A 110 7.42 2.74 4.38
N ARG A 111 8.72 2.56 4.09
CA ARG A 111 9.72 3.63 4.23
C ARG A 111 9.74 4.51 2.99
N TYR A 112 9.80 5.82 3.19
CA TYR A 112 9.86 6.80 2.11
C TYR A 112 11.09 7.69 2.24
N THR A 113 11.78 7.95 1.13
CA THR A 113 12.97 8.82 1.10
C THR A 113 12.81 9.92 0.05
N SER A 114 12.90 11.17 0.50
CA SER A 114 12.82 12.36 -0.35
C SER A 114 14.13 12.57 -1.10
N GLN A 115 14.04 12.82 -2.41
CA GLN A 115 15.17 13.10 -3.28
C GLN A 115 15.02 14.47 -3.95
N LYS A 116 16.16 15.13 -4.22
CA LYS A 116 16.17 16.50 -4.75
C LYS A 116 15.91 16.55 -6.25
N THR A 117 16.41 15.55 -6.99
CA THR A 117 16.27 15.48 -8.45
C THR A 117 15.73 14.13 -8.90
N ILE A 118 15.19 14.09 -10.11
CA ILE A 118 14.74 12.84 -10.75
C ILE A 118 15.91 11.87 -10.87
N LYS A 119 17.10 12.37 -11.24
CA LYS A 119 18.32 11.57 -11.32
C LYS A 119 18.66 10.92 -9.98
N ASP A 120 18.52 11.64 -8.87
CA ASP A 120 18.77 11.08 -7.55
C ASP A 120 17.80 9.93 -7.23
N VAL A 121 16.53 10.02 -7.63
CA VAL A 121 15.57 8.91 -7.49
C VAL A 121 16.03 7.67 -8.25
N PHE A 122 16.48 7.84 -9.50
CA PHE A 122 17.04 6.73 -10.28
C PHE A 122 18.34 6.19 -9.66
N ASP A 123 19.22 7.06 -9.18
CA ASP A 123 20.49 6.70 -8.53
C ASP A 123 20.26 5.93 -7.22
N GLU A 124 19.19 6.21 -6.46
CA GLU A 124 18.82 5.43 -5.28
C GLU A 124 18.36 4.01 -5.63
N VAL A 125 17.53 3.87 -6.67
CA VAL A 125 17.05 2.56 -7.14
C VAL A 125 18.18 1.74 -7.75
N GLN A 126 19.00 2.34 -8.62
CA GLN A 126 20.12 1.66 -9.29
C GLN A 126 21.20 1.16 -8.31
N LYS A 127 21.34 1.83 -7.17
CA LYS A 127 22.32 1.47 -6.12
C LYS A 127 21.72 0.61 -5.01
N ASP A 128 20.53 0.04 -5.23
CA ASP A 128 19.79 -0.80 -4.29
C ASP A 128 19.55 -0.15 -2.90
N ARG A 129 19.53 1.19 -2.84
CA ARG A 129 19.18 1.95 -1.63
C ARG A 129 17.68 2.19 -1.49
N ALA A 130 16.94 2.11 -2.59
CA ALA A 130 15.49 2.08 -2.63
C ALA A 130 15.02 0.94 -3.54
N ASP A 131 13.94 0.26 -3.18
CA ASP A 131 13.35 -0.80 -3.99
C ASP A 131 12.53 -0.22 -5.15
N TYR A 132 11.92 0.95 -4.95
CA TYR A 132 11.12 1.62 -5.97
C TYR A 132 11.36 3.13 -5.99
N GLY A 133 11.20 3.73 -7.16
CA GLY A 133 11.28 5.17 -7.37
C GLY A 133 9.95 5.72 -7.89
N VAL A 134 9.49 6.84 -7.34
CA VAL A 134 8.31 7.57 -7.82
C VAL A 134 8.76 8.92 -8.37
N VAL A 135 8.58 9.08 -9.67
CA VAL A 135 8.87 10.32 -10.39
C VAL A 135 7.60 10.76 -11.14
N PRO A 136 7.33 12.06 -11.21
CA PRO A 136 6.22 12.58 -11.99
C PRO A 136 6.50 12.46 -13.49
N ILE A 137 5.46 12.16 -14.28
CA ILE A 137 5.53 12.06 -15.74
C ILE A 137 5.52 13.47 -16.35
N GLU A 138 4.70 14.37 -15.80
CA GLU A 138 4.69 15.80 -16.14
C GLU A 138 5.22 16.57 -14.94
N ASN A 139 6.31 17.31 -15.14
CA ASN A 139 6.93 18.10 -14.10
C ASN A 139 7.01 19.56 -14.56
N SER A 140 6.63 20.49 -13.69
CA SER A 140 6.63 21.93 -14.00
C SER A 140 8.01 22.52 -14.34
N THR A 141 9.08 21.75 -14.15
CA THR A 141 10.47 22.12 -14.51
C THR A 141 10.91 21.59 -15.88
N GLU A 142 10.27 20.55 -16.40
CA GLU A 142 10.68 19.81 -17.62
C GLU A 142 9.49 19.66 -18.59
N GLY A 143 8.49 20.55 -18.50
CA GLY A 143 7.22 20.39 -19.21
C GLY A 143 7.36 20.39 -20.73
N VAL A 144 7.20 19.21 -21.34
CA VAL A 144 6.30 18.91 -22.48
C VAL A 144 5.81 17.47 -22.34
#